data_AF-A0A560FJ83-F1
#
_entry.id   AF-A0A560FJ83-F1
#
_cell.length_a   1.000
_cell.length_b   1.000
_cell.length_c   1.000
_cell.angle_alpha   90.00
_cell.angle_beta   90.00
_cell.angle_gamma   90.00
#
_symmetry.space_group_name_H-M   'P 1'
#
loop_
_entity.id
_entity.type
_entity.pdbx_description
1 polymer ?
#
loop_
_entity_poly.entity_id
_entity_poly.type
_entity_poly.pdbx_seq_one_letter_code
_entity_poly.pdbx_strand_id
1 'polypeptide(L)'
;MTRPHTAPILLAWALLAGLTLVNASESQAKEVDLLAPHWDFSLREPSDPPAADGPAAYASTAPGASWNLVAWNISGGDLPPFTRRRSGNVTVFSSTAREASVTIIQARNATHATYKLTQDGAVLPCQGPDGRPRESDLFASPSGKAKPPHESVGVLADGKYALTDLDNLFSDTDVRIKYENVKSTKGCAVSQGGPLISVVLNNPTSHQTLFYQLALSMVCGPQPEDRQRFCNDMLTKPRTNYFFTKDPFGVDDSLPLLGQPFLKSGERRDVRVDILPRLLKLIAEAPAGMDKRPENWRVGGYYNGQHIWGDITLESEWTSARLIASPKAESGGP
;
A
#
# COMPACT_ATOMS: atom_id res chain seq x y z
N MET A 1 -51.53 73.62 -19.72
CA MET A 1 -51.81 73.85 -21.14
C MET A 1 -51.68 72.52 -21.89
N THR A 2 -52.80 72.09 -22.47
CA THR A 2 -52.97 71.29 -23.72
C THR A 2 -52.04 70.10 -24.04
N ARG A 3 -52.64 68.89 -24.06
CA ARG A 3 -52.26 67.67 -24.83
C ARG A 3 -52.41 67.89 -26.37
N PRO A 4 -52.30 66.91 -27.32
CA PRO A 4 -51.86 65.48 -27.32
C PRO A 4 -51.03 65.07 -28.58
N HIS A 5 -50.91 63.73 -28.80
CA HIS A 5 -50.65 62.95 -30.04
C HIS A 5 -49.22 62.39 -30.18
N THR A 6 -48.95 61.11 -30.47
CA THR A 6 -49.73 59.97 -30.99
C THR A 6 -48.89 58.69 -30.81
N ALA A 7 -49.51 57.55 -30.50
CA ALA A 7 -48.95 56.22 -30.77
C ALA A 7 -49.33 55.78 -32.21
N PRO A 8 -48.52 54.95 -32.88
CA PRO A 8 -48.97 53.57 -33.15
C PRO A 8 -47.81 52.52 -33.17
N ILE A 9 -47.96 51.33 -32.57
CA ILE A 9 -48.40 50.03 -33.14
C ILE A 9 -47.23 49.06 -33.49
N LEU A 10 -47.27 47.90 -32.80
CA LEU A 10 -46.88 46.51 -33.16
C LEU A 10 -45.47 46.21 -33.75
N LEU A 11 -44.74 45.30 -33.08
CA LEU A 11 -44.65 43.90 -33.56
C LEU A 11 -44.08 42.99 -32.46
N ALA A 12 -44.78 41.88 -32.22
CA ALA A 12 -44.38 40.79 -31.35
C ALA A 12 -43.33 39.92 -32.02
N TRP A 13 -42.34 39.43 -31.27
CA TRP A 13 -41.76 38.10 -31.43
C TRP A 13 -41.30 37.59 -30.05
N ALA A 14 -42.04 36.64 -29.51
CA ALA A 14 -41.60 35.81 -28.41
C ALA A 14 -40.56 34.81 -28.96
N LEU A 15 -39.32 34.91 -28.49
CA LEU A 15 -38.32 33.86 -28.67
C LEU A 15 -38.23 33.10 -27.34
N LEU A 16 -38.95 31.98 -27.26
CA LEU A 16 -38.62 30.90 -26.34
C LEU A 16 -37.23 30.38 -26.71
N ALA A 17 -36.20 30.88 -26.04
CA ALA A 17 -34.94 30.16 -25.94
C ALA A 17 -35.12 29.06 -24.89
N GLY A 18 -35.57 27.89 -25.34
CA GLY A 18 -35.49 26.66 -24.57
C GLY A 18 -34.02 26.34 -24.31
N LEU A 19 -33.52 26.73 -23.14
CA LEU A 19 -32.31 26.15 -22.55
C LEU A 19 -32.64 24.72 -22.15
N THR A 20 -32.57 23.81 -23.12
CA THR A 20 -32.33 22.40 -22.81
C THR A 20 -30.92 22.35 -22.25
N LEU A 21 -30.81 22.37 -20.92
CA LEU A 21 -29.68 21.79 -20.20
C LEU A 21 -29.59 20.34 -20.70
N VAL A 22 -28.77 20.12 -21.71
CA VAL A 22 -28.25 18.81 -22.03
C VAL A 22 -27.48 18.43 -20.78
N ASN A 23 -28.10 17.62 -19.92
CA ASN A 23 -27.39 16.81 -18.95
C ASN A 23 -26.37 16.01 -19.76
N ALA A 24 -25.18 16.56 -19.95
CA ALA A 24 -24.01 15.75 -20.18
C ALA A 24 -23.94 14.88 -18.93
N SER A 25 -24.44 13.64 -19.06
CA SER A 25 -24.09 12.58 -18.16
C SER A 25 -22.56 12.50 -18.26
N GLU A 26 -21.85 13.21 -17.39
CA GLU A 26 -20.47 12.88 -17.09
C GLU A 26 -20.50 11.38 -16.82
N SER A 27 -19.97 10.59 -17.76
CA SER A 27 -19.73 9.19 -17.52
C SER A 27 -18.73 9.17 -16.38
N GLN A 28 -19.23 9.08 -15.15
CA GLN A 28 -18.36 8.98 -13.98
C GLN A 28 -17.45 7.80 -14.24
N ALA A 29 -16.15 8.08 -14.35
CA ALA A 29 -15.12 7.07 -14.49
C ALA A 29 -15.35 6.03 -13.39
N LYS A 30 -15.70 4.81 -13.80
CA LYS A 30 -16.08 3.76 -12.87
C LYS A 30 -14.83 3.35 -12.07
N GLU A 31 -14.82 3.65 -10.78
CA GLU A 31 -13.78 3.15 -9.88
C GLU A 31 -13.78 1.61 -9.88
N VAL A 32 -12.59 1.04 -10.06
CA VAL A 32 -12.33 -0.40 -10.08
C VAL A 32 -11.41 -0.74 -8.94
N ASP A 33 -11.89 -1.56 -8.01
CA ASP A 33 -11.06 -2.16 -6.96
C ASP A 33 -10.16 -3.23 -7.60
N LEU A 34 -8.85 -2.99 -7.62
CA LEU A 34 -7.86 -3.88 -8.21
C LEU A 34 -7.59 -5.11 -7.33
N LEU A 35 -8.00 -5.08 -6.06
CA LEU A 35 -7.67 -6.09 -5.05
C LEU A 35 -8.93 -6.81 -4.50
N ALA A 36 -10.07 -6.68 -5.16
CA ALA A 36 -11.32 -7.28 -4.69
C ALA A 36 -11.29 -8.82 -4.79
N PRO A 37 -11.79 -9.55 -3.77
CA PRO A 37 -12.32 -9.04 -2.49
C PRO A 37 -11.21 -8.73 -1.46
N HIS A 38 -11.08 -7.46 -1.07
CA HIS A 38 -10.08 -7.02 -0.09
C HIS A 38 -10.35 -7.47 1.35
N TRP A 39 -11.51 -8.09 1.57
CA TRP A 39 -11.99 -8.60 2.86
C TRP A 39 -11.93 -10.13 3.00
N ASP A 40 -11.57 -10.84 1.93
CA ASP A 40 -11.50 -12.31 1.98
C ASP A 40 -10.10 -12.77 2.35
N PHE A 41 -9.79 -12.87 3.64
CA PHE A 41 -8.57 -13.55 4.09
C PHE A 41 -8.82 -15.04 4.25
N SER A 42 -9.28 -15.70 3.18
CA SER A 42 -9.44 -17.15 3.15
C SER A 42 -8.07 -17.84 3.23
N LEU A 43 -7.46 -17.81 4.42
CA LEU A 43 -6.23 -18.52 4.71
C LEU A 43 -6.51 -20.01 4.56
N ARG A 44 -5.70 -20.65 3.74
CA ARG A 44 -5.65 -22.10 3.67
C ARG A 44 -4.38 -22.54 4.40
N GLU A 45 -4.39 -23.65 5.10
CA GLU A 45 -3.16 -24.23 5.66
C GLU A 45 -2.46 -25.05 4.57
N PRO A 46 -1.14 -24.90 4.37
CA PRO A 46 -0.41 -25.75 3.44
C PRO A 46 -0.46 -27.19 3.93
N SER A 47 -0.49 -28.14 3.00
CA SER A 47 -0.39 -29.57 3.33
C SER A 47 0.98 -29.93 3.93
N ASP A 48 2.00 -29.11 3.66
CA ASP A 48 3.40 -29.35 4.01
C ASP A 48 4.06 -28.06 4.54
N PRO A 49 4.98 -28.15 5.52
CA PRO A 49 5.74 -26.99 6.00
C PRO A 49 6.67 -26.41 4.91
N PRO A 50 7.09 -25.13 5.01
CA PRO A 50 8.05 -24.53 4.08
C PRO A 50 9.39 -25.29 4.05
N ALA A 51 10.05 -25.32 2.90
CA ALA A 51 11.38 -25.93 2.75
C ALA A 51 12.45 -25.16 3.53
N ALA A 52 13.34 -25.86 4.22
CA ALA A 52 14.32 -25.29 5.14
C ALA A 52 15.46 -24.47 4.46
N ASP A 53 15.66 -24.58 3.14
CA ASP A 53 16.94 -24.26 2.51
C ASP A 53 16.86 -23.25 1.32
N GLY A 54 15.84 -22.39 1.25
CA GLY A 54 15.71 -21.35 0.20
C GLY A 54 15.78 -19.92 0.75
N PRO A 55 15.90 -18.87 -0.10
CA PRO A 55 15.71 -17.48 0.35
C PRO A 55 14.28 -17.34 0.87
N ALA A 56 14.10 -17.46 2.19
CA ALA A 56 12.82 -17.79 2.79
C ALA A 56 11.99 -16.53 3.06
N ALA A 57 10.95 -16.33 2.23
CA ALA A 57 9.75 -15.62 2.64
C ALA A 57 9.04 -16.46 3.73
N TYR A 58 8.78 -15.86 4.89
CA TYR A 58 8.09 -16.50 6.01
C TYR A 58 6.56 -16.46 5.84
N ALA A 59 5.94 -17.59 6.19
CA ALA A 59 4.56 -17.83 6.61
C ALA A 59 3.45 -18.16 5.59
N SER A 60 2.62 -19.10 6.02
CA SER A 60 1.68 -19.93 5.28
C SER A 60 0.35 -19.29 4.91
N THR A 61 0.05 -19.32 3.62
CA THR A 61 -1.29 -19.37 3.02
C THR A 61 -1.27 -20.47 1.95
N ALA A 62 -2.24 -21.38 1.94
CA ALA A 62 -2.21 -22.49 0.99
C ALA A 62 -2.63 -22.04 -0.41
N PRO A 63 -2.35 -22.88 -1.43
CA PRO A 63 -2.78 -22.62 -2.80
C PRO A 63 -4.27 -22.25 -2.88
N GLY A 64 -4.54 -21.07 -3.43
CA GLY A 64 -5.89 -20.55 -3.63
C GLY A 64 -6.49 -19.83 -2.42
N ALA A 65 -5.68 -19.37 -1.46
CA ALA A 65 -6.06 -18.23 -0.62
C ALA A 65 -6.35 -17.00 -1.48
N SER A 66 -6.98 -15.98 -0.90
CA SER A 66 -7.22 -14.67 -1.55
C SER A 66 -6.20 -13.61 -1.11
N TRP A 67 -5.50 -13.85 0.00
CA TRP A 67 -4.39 -13.03 0.52
C TRP A 67 -3.25 -13.94 0.97
N ASN A 68 -2.03 -13.42 0.90
CA ASN A 68 -0.79 -14.01 1.35
C ASN A 68 -0.18 -13.12 2.44
N LEU A 69 0.47 -13.75 3.42
CA LEU A 69 1.35 -13.06 4.34
C LEU A 69 2.78 -13.39 4.00
N VAL A 70 3.61 -12.36 4.06
CA VAL A 70 5.01 -12.46 3.68
C VAL A 70 5.83 -11.80 4.76
N ALA A 71 6.82 -12.51 5.28
CA ALA A 71 7.79 -11.92 6.19
C ALA A 71 9.22 -12.13 5.68
N TRP A 72 10.07 -11.13 5.89
CA TRP A 72 11.49 -11.19 5.56
C TRP A 72 12.31 -11.04 6.83
N ASN A 73 13.39 -11.82 6.92
CA ASN A 73 14.45 -11.62 7.93
C ASN A 73 13.99 -11.68 9.41
N ILE A 74 12.87 -12.32 9.73
CA ILE A 74 12.42 -12.57 11.12
C ILE A 74 13.05 -13.88 11.64
N SER A 75 14.15 -13.81 12.39
CA SER A 75 14.92 -15.01 12.81
C SER A 75 14.24 -15.81 13.92
N GLY A 76 13.95 -17.10 13.71
CA GLY A 76 13.32 -17.95 14.74
C GLY A 76 12.51 -19.12 14.20
N GLY A 77 12.30 -19.19 12.89
CA GLY A 77 11.45 -20.18 12.24
C GLY A 77 10.16 -19.52 11.76
N ASP A 78 9.54 -20.10 10.75
CA ASP A 78 8.27 -19.62 10.21
C ASP A 78 7.26 -19.26 11.29
N LEU A 79 6.51 -18.17 11.08
CA LEU A 79 5.26 -18.00 11.82
C LEU A 79 4.51 -19.33 11.72
N PRO A 80 4.08 -19.93 12.85
CA PRO A 80 3.48 -21.25 12.82
C PRO A 80 2.22 -21.26 11.95
N PRO A 81 1.72 -22.44 11.53
CA PRO A 81 0.43 -22.53 10.87
C PRO A 81 -0.66 -21.79 11.66
N PHE A 82 -1.56 -21.14 10.93
CA PHE A 82 -2.62 -20.35 11.54
C PHE A 82 -3.55 -21.21 12.38
N THR A 83 -3.76 -20.82 13.63
CA THR A 83 -4.80 -21.38 14.47
C THR A 83 -6.13 -20.70 14.17
N ARG A 84 -7.19 -21.50 13.96
CA ARG A 84 -8.53 -20.98 13.68
C ARG A 84 -9.45 -21.12 14.89
N ARG A 85 -10.02 -20.01 15.34
CA ARG A 85 -11.06 -19.98 16.38
C ARG A 85 -12.34 -19.35 15.85
N ARG A 86 -13.49 -20.00 16.08
CA ARG A 86 -14.81 -19.44 15.78
C ARG A 86 -15.53 -19.06 17.06
N SER A 87 -16.15 -17.88 17.06
CA SER A 87 -17.04 -17.43 18.13
C SER A 87 -18.21 -16.68 17.50
N GLY A 88 -19.39 -17.31 17.52
CA GLY A 88 -20.58 -16.76 16.87
C GLY A 88 -20.38 -16.52 15.37
N ASN A 89 -20.54 -15.27 14.94
CA ASN A 89 -20.36 -14.84 13.56
C ASN A 89 -18.91 -14.45 13.21
N VAL A 90 -17.98 -14.49 14.17
CA VAL A 90 -16.57 -14.10 13.96
C VAL A 90 -15.68 -15.33 13.86
N THR A 91 -14.81 -15.34 12.86
CA THR A 91 -13.65 -16.23 12.78
C THR A 91 -12.40 -15.41 13.04
N VAL A 92 -11.55 -15.89 13.96
CA VAL A 92 -10.22 -15.36 14.21
C VAL A 92 -9.20 -16.37 13.72
N PHE A 93 -8.25 -15.91 12.92
CA PHE A 93 -7.05 -16.64 12.56
C PHE A 93 -5.86 -16.00 13.26
N SER A 94 -5.04 -16.78 13.94
CA SER A 94 -3.84 -16.27 14.62
C SER A 94 -2.63 -17.15 14.36
N SER A 95 -1.51 -16.51 14.06
CA SER A 95 -0.19 -17.12 14.05
C SER A 95 0.76 -16.27 14.87
N THR A 96 1.44 -16.88 15.83
CA THR A 96 2.23 -16.16 16.83
C THR A 96 3.55 -16.89 17.06
N ALA A 97 4.64 -16.18 16.82
CA ALA A 97 5.99 -16.50 17.27
C ALA A 97 6.44 -15.43 18.27
N ARG A 98 7.64 -15.58 18.83
CA ARG A 98 8.21 -14.61 19.78
C ARG A 98 8.52 -13.29 19.08
N GLU A 99 9.00 -13.36 17.84
CA GLU A 99 9.51 -12.26 17.04
C GLU A 99 8.41 -11.51 16.30
N ALA A 100 7.31 -12.20 15.97
CA ALA A 100 6.22 -11.62 15.23
C ALA A 100 4.90 -12.35 15.46
N SER A 101 3.79 -11.66 15.21
CA SER A 101 2.47 -12.27 15.21
C SER A 101 1.55 -11.64 14.19
N VAL A 102 0.58 -12.43 13.73
CA VAL A 102 -0.49 -11.99 12.85
C VAL A 102 -1.82 -12.48 13.39
N THR A 103 -2.78 -11.56 13.51
CA THR A 103 -4.16 -11.88 13.87
C THR A 103 -5.08 -11.33 12.80
N ILE A 104 -6.00 -12.16 12.29
CA ILE A 104 -7.01 -11.78 11.29
C ILE A 104 -8.38 -12.04 11.89
N ILE A 105 -9.25 -11.03 11.85
CA ILE A 105 -10.61 -11.08 12.35
C ILE A 105 -11.55 -10.91 11.15
N GLN A 106 -12.35 -11.95 10.89
CA GLN A 106 -13.30 -11.98 9.78
C GLN A 106 -14.69 -12.32 10.31
N ALA A 107 -15.63 -11.39 10.18
CA ALA A 107 -17.04 -11.67 10.44
C ALA A 107 -17.70 -12.32 9.21
N ARG A 108 -18.66 -13.22 9.44
CA ARG A 108 -19.45 -13.86 8.38
C ARG A 108 -20.23 -12.78 7.60
N ASN A 109 -20.13 -12.83 6.28
CA ASN A 109 -20.72 -11.83 5.35
C ASN A 109 -20.14 -10.41 5.51
N ALA A 110 -18.98 -10.25 6.14
CA ALA A 110 -18.34 -8.95 6.22
C ALA A 110 -17.85 -8.51 4.83
N THR A 111 -17.99 -7.21 4.55
CA THR A 111 -17.38 -6.52 3.42
C THR A 111 -16.01 -5.94 3.74
N HIS A 112 -15.51 -6.18 4.97
CA HIS A 112 -14.21 -5.73 5.45
C HIS A 112 -13.60 -6.82 6.34
N ALA A 113 -12.28 -6.93 6.32
CA ALA A 113 -11.53 -7.72 7.28
C ALA A 113 -10.57 -6.81 8.05
N THR A 114 -10.35 -7.15 9.31
CA THR A 114 -9.36 -6.49 10.15
C THR A 114 -8.22 -7.45 10.36
N TYR A 115 -6.99 -6.99 10.18
CA TYR A 115 -5.82 -7.77 10.57
C TYR A 115 -4.83 -6.90 11.31
N LYS A 116 -4.11 -7.54 12.22
CA LYS A 116 -3.11 -6.96 13.08
C LYS A 116 -1.79 -7.67 12.85
N LEU A 117 -0.75 -6.89 12.62
CA LEU A 117 0.63 -7.30 12.47
C LEU A 117 1.41 -6.82 13.69
N THR A 118 2.31 -7.63 14.20
CA THR A 118 3.19 -7.25 15.31
C THR A 118 4.57 -7.82 15.06
N GLN A 119 5.60 -7.02 15.31
CA GLN A 119 7.00 -7.43 15.30
C GLN A 119 7.70 -6.88 16.55
N ASP A 120 8.58 -7.70 17.15
CA ASP A 120 9.26 -7.37 18.40
C ASP A 120 10.79 -7.30 18.24
N GLY A 121 11.30 -6.06 18.15
CA GLY A 121 12.73 -5.75 18.12
C GLY A 121 13.51 -6.20 19.35
N ALA A 122 12.84 -6.43 20.49
CA ALA A 122 13.48 -6.93 21.71
C ALA A 122 14.06 -8.34 21.52
N VAL A 123 13.59 -9.09 20.52
CA VAL A 123 14.00 -10.48 20.27
C VAL A 123 14.63 -10.67 18.90
N LEU A 124 14.32 -9.79 17.94
CA LEU A 124 14.95 -9.78 16.63
C LEU A 124 16.43 -9.34 16.70
N PRO A 125 17.31 -9.91 15.87
CA PRO A 125 18.72 -9.55 15.84
C PRO A 125 18.91 -8.18 15.20
N CYS A 126 19.80 -7.35 15.76
CA CYS A 126 20.14 -6.06 15.18
C CYS A 126 20.86 -6.19 13.82
N GLN A 127 21.54 -7.31 13.58
CA GLN A 127 22.44 -7.52 12.45
C GLN A 127 22.20 -8.86 11.76
N GLY A 128 22.48 -8.90 10.46
CA GLY A 128 22.50 -10.11 9.65
C GLY A 128 23.78 -10.93 9.85
N PRO A 129 23.86 -12.12 9.24
CA PRO A 129 25.08 -12.93 9.22
C PRO A 129 26.30 -12.20 8.61
N ASP A 130 26.05 -11.19 7.77
CA ASP A 130 27.05 -10.33 7.14
C ASP A 130 27.48 -9.14 8.02
N GLY A 131 26.97 -9.04 9.25
CA GLY A 131 27.27 -7.97 10.20
C GLY A 131 26.63 -6.62 9.87
N ARG A 132 25.85 -6.53 8.78
CA ARG A 132 25.10 -5.32 8.45
C ARG A 132 23.87 -5.21 9.33
N PRO A 133 23.32 -4.00 9.56
CA PRO A 133 21.99 -3.88 10.13
C PRO A 133 21.02 -4.83 9.42
N ARG A 134 19.99 -5.30 10.11
CA ARG A 134 18.99 -6.21 9.55
C ARG A 134 17.59 -5.62 9.60
N GLU A 135 16.97 -5.51 8.43
CA GLU A 135 15.54 -5.22 8.29
C GLU A 135 14.77 -6.46 8.66
N SER A 136 13.59 -6.31 9.24
CA SER A 136 12.61 -7.38 9.37
C SER A 136 11.27 -6.86 8.87
N ASP A 137 10.70 -7.56 7.89
CA ASP A 137 9.45 -7.16 7.26
C ASP A 137 8.32 -8.11 7.59
N LEU A 138 7.10 -7.58 7.67
CA LEU A 138 5.87 -8.34 7.80
C LEU A 138 4.77 -7.65 6.99
N PHE A 139 4.37 -8.28 5.90
CA PHE A 139 3.45 -7.74 4.90
C PHE A 139 2.27 -8.67 4.64
N ALA A 140 1.15 -8.08 4.25
CA ALA A 140 0.00 -8.70 3.63
C ALA A 140 -0.05 -8.30 2.15
N SER A 141 -0.36 -9.24 1.28
CA SER A 141 -0.51 -9.00 -0.17
C SER A 141 -1.66 -9.83 -0.72
N PRO A 142 -2.43 -9.35 -1.71
CA PRO A 142 -3.39 -10.19 -2.40
C PRO A 142 -2.67 -11.32 -3.14
N SER A 143 -3.20 -12.53 -3.06
CA SER A 143 -2.67 -13.65 -3.80
C SER A 143 -3.13 -13.56 -5.25
N GLY A 144 -2.20 -13.37 -6.18
CA GLY A 144 -2.47 -13.68 -7.60
C GLY A 144 -2.85 -15.17 -7.75
N LYS A 145 -3.39 -15.57 -8.91
CA LYS A 145 -3.71 -16.99 -9.19
C LYS A 145 -2.46 -17.87 -8.99
N ALA A 146 -2.34 -18.43 -7.79
CA ALA A 146 -1.45 -19.46 -7.25
C ALA A 146 -0.08 -19.66 -7.93
N LYS A 147 0.98 -19.07 -7.35
CA LYS A 147 2.37 -19.57 -7.35
C LYS A 147 3.07 -19.28 -6.01
N PRO A 148 4.09 -20.07 -5.59
CA PRO A 148 4.65 -20.04 -4.25
C PRO A 148 5.41 -18.75 -3.86
N PRO A 149 5.62 -18.51 -2.55
CA PRO A 149 5.88 -17.18 -1.97
C PRO A 149 7.18 -16.48 -2.35
N HIS A 150 8.16 -17.22 -2.86
CA HIS A 150 9.45 -16.68 -3.28
C HIS A 150 9.39 -15.97 -4.63
N GLU A 151 8.26 -16.05 -5.33
CA GLU A 151 7.98 -15.34 -6.59
C GLU A 151 6.78 -14.38 -6.48
N SER A 152 6.11 -14.31 -5.32
CA SER A 152 4.84 -13.62 -5.16
C SER A 152 5.00 -12.22 -4.56
N VAL A 153 5.56 -11.30 -5.34
CA VAL A 153 4.88 -10.01 -5.48
C VAL A 153 3.47 -10.35 -5.97
N GLY A 154 2.40 -9.80 -5.38
CA GLY A 154 1.03 -10.12 -5.79
C GLY A 154 0.83 -9.83 -7.27
N VAL A 155 1.14 -10.78 -8.16
CA VAL A 155 1.22 -10.55 -9.59
C VAL A 155 -0.21 -10.42 -10.12
N LEU A 156 -0.66 -9.18 -10.32
CA LEU A 156 -1.62 -8.88 -11.36
C LEU A 156 -0.87 -9.14 -12.68
N ALA A 157 -1.13 -10.28 -13.32
CA ALA A 157 -0.52 -10.66 -14.60
C ALA A 157 -0.46 -9.43 -15.52
N ASP A 158 0.75 -8.94 -15.76
CA ASP A 158 1.14 -7.79 -16.59
C ASP A 158 0.42 -6.44 -16.36
N GLY A 159 -0.45 -6.31 -15.35
CA GLY A 159 -1.20 -5.09 -15.04
C GLY A 159 -2.15 -4.63 -16.17
N LYS A 160 -3.48 -4.66 -15.90
CA LYS A 160 -4.50 -4.32 -16.92
C LYS A 160 -4.35 -2.90 -17.49
N TYR A 161 -4.00 -1.94 -16.65
CA TYR A 161 -3.95 -0.51 -17.01
C TYR A 161 -2.51 0.01 -16.99
N ALA A 162 -2.10 0.70 -18.06
CA ALA A 162 -0.92 1.56 -17.98
C ALA A 162 -1.24 2.75 -17.08
N LEU A 163 -0.24 3.32 -16.41
CA LEU A 163 -0.45 4.48 -15.55
C LEU A 163 -1.08 5.66 -16.29
N THR A 164 -0.73 5.85 -17.57
CA THR A 164 -1.29 6.91 -18.41
C THR A 164 -2.75 6.73 -18.79
N ASP A 165 -3.32 5.53 -18.60
CA ASP A 165 -4.71 5.22 -18.91
C ASP A 165 -5.64 5.49 -17.72
N LEU A 166 -5.07 5.93 -16.59
CA LEU A 166 -5.80 6.22 -15.35
C LEU A 166 -5.99 7.73 -15.17
N ASP A 167 -7.16 8.12 -14.67
CA ASP A 167 -7.39 9.44 -14.10
C ASP A 167 -6.88 9.50 -12.66
N ASN A 168 -7.05 8.41 -11.89
CA ASN A 168 -6.59 8.31 -10.52
C ASN A 168 -6.15 6.87 -10.18
N LEU A 169 -5.23 6.74 -9.24
CA LEU A 169 -4.88 5.48 -8.58
C LEU A 169 -4.88 5.72 -7.07
N PHE A 170 -5.96 5.36 -6.40
CA PHE A 170 -6.07 5.56 -4.96
C PHE A 170 -5.55 4.35 -4.19
N SER A 171 -4.70 4.59 -3.20
CA SER A 171 -4.61 3.67 -2.06
C SER A 171 -5.56 4.16 -0.98
N ASP A 172 -6.41 3.25 -0.50
CA ASP A 172 -7.47 3.53 0.48
C ASP A 172 -7.33 2.47 1.58
N THR A 173 -7.04 2.91 2.81
CA THR A 173 -6.80 2.02 3.95
C THR A 173 -7.12 2.70 5.28
N ASP A 174 -7.82 2.00 6.16
CA ASP A 174 -7.96 2.38 7.56
C ASP A 174 -6.87 1.69 8.38
N VAL A 175 -6.00 2.48 9.00
CA VAL A 175 -4.83 1.95 9.72
C VAL A 175 -4.70 2.62 11.09
N ARG A 176 -4.37 1.80 12.09
CA ARG A 176 -3.95 2.22 13.42
C ARG A 176 -2.56 1.69 13.69
N ILE A 177 -1.69 2.53 14.24
CA ILE A 177 -0.30 2.17 14.53
C ILE A 177 -0.06 2.31 16.02
N LYS A 178 0.59 1.33 16.62
CA LYS A 178 1.12 1.43 17.96
C LYS A 178 2.59 1.04 17.90
N TYR A 179 3.46 1.95 18.31
CA TYR A 179 4.86 1.64 18.51
C TYR A 179 5.25 1.87 19.96
N GLU A 180 6.19 1.06 20.43
CA GLU A 180 6.84 1.22 21.71
C GLU A 180 8.35 1.10 21.49
N ASN A 181 9.11 2.06 22.04
CA ASN A 181 10.55 1.93 22.09
C ASN A 181 10.88 0.88 23.14
N VAL A 182 11.60 -0.17 22.72
CA VAL A 182 12.10 -1.14 23.68
C VAL A 182 13.19 -0.44 24.49
N LYS A 183 13.09 -0.47 25.82
CA LYS A 183 14.21 -0.11 26.72
C LYS A 183 15.30 -1.20 26.69
N SER A 184 15.64 -1.66 25.50
CA SER A 184 16.57 -2.76 25.25
C SER A 184 18.01 -2.27 25.40
N THR A 185 18.87 -3.11 25.97
CA THR A 185 20.31 -2.87 26.08
C THR A 185 21.09 -3.35 24.85
N LYS A 186 20.44 -3.82 23.78
CA LYS A 186 21.12 -4.37 22.60
C LYS A 186 21.97 -3.33 21.87
N GLY A 187 21.58 -2.06 21.92
CA GLY A 187 22.35 -0.97 21.33
C GLY A 187 22.49 -1.11 19.82
N CYS A 188 21.40 -1.43 19.13
CA CYS A 188 21.43 -1.60 17.68
C CYS A 188 21.94 -0.33 16.97
N ALA A 189 22.74 -0.51 15.91
CA ALA A 189 23.26 0.59 15.10
C ALA A 189 22.16 1.35 14.34
N VAL A 190 21.03 0.69 14.08
CA VAL A 190 19.83 1.25 13.47
C VAL A 190 18.63 0.76 14.29
N SER A 191 17.77 1.68 14.68
CA SER A 191 16.53 1.39 15.42
C SER A 191 15.42 2.27 14.85
N GLN A 192 14.74 1.78 13.84
CA GLN A 192 13.73 2.56 13.10
C GLN A 192 12.75 1.65 12.35
N GLY A 193 11.61 2.17 11.94
CA GLY A 193 10.69 1.43 11.09
C GLY A 193 9.38 2.15 10.89
N GLY A 194 8.38 1.42 10.42
CA GLY A 194 7.04 1.96 10.26
C GLY A 194 6.15 1.09 9.38
N PRO A 195 4.83 1.35 9.40
CA PRO A 195 3.93 0.76 8.45
C PRO A 195 4.00 1.49 7.11
N LEU A 196 3.81 0.72 6.04
CA LEU A 196 3.82 1.20 4.67
C LEU A 196 2.75 0.51 3.82
N ILE A 197 2.41 1.17 2.74
CA ILE A 197 1.79 0.55 1.56
C ILE A 197 2.85 0.46 0.47
N SER A 198 2.69 -0.48 -0.45
CA SER A 198 3.58 -0.65 -1.58
C SER A 198 2.80 -1.02 -2.84
N VAL A 199 3.24 -0.45 -3.95
CA VAL A 199 2.77 -0.77 -5.28
C VAL A 199 3.97 -1.21 -6.11
N VAL A 200 3.80 -2.35 -6.78
CA VAL A 200 4.79 -2.88 -7.70
C VAL A 200 4.36 -2.54 -9.10
N LEU A 201 5.23 -1.86 -9.84
CA LEU A 201 5.02 -1.53 -11.24
C LEU A 201 5.92 -2.38 -12.12
N ASN A 202 5.34 -2.91 -13.19
CA ASN A 202 6.06 -3.68 -14.20
C ASN A 202 6.09 -2.90 -15.50
N ASN A 203 7.23 -2.90 -16.16
CA ASN A 203 7.38 -2.43 -17.53
C ASN A 203 7.64 -3.64 -18.44
N PRO A 204 6.63 -4.13 -19.18
CA PRO A 204 6.78 -5.28 -20.06
C PRO A 204 7.62 -4.99 -21.30
N THR A 205 7.76 -3.71 -21.69
CA THR A 205 8.55 -3.32 -22.87
C THR A 205 10.05 -3.41 -22.62
N SER A 206 10.50 -2.98 -21.44
CA SER A 206 11.91 -3.01 -21.05
C SER A 206 12.24 -4.11 -20.04
N HIS A 207 11.26 -4.93 -19.66
CA HIS A 207 11.36 -5.97 -18.62
C HIS A 207 11.88 -5.47 -17.27
N GLN A 208 11.42 -4.28 -16.85
CA GLN A 208 11.86 -3.65 -15.60
C GLN A 208 10.79 -3.74 -14.52
N THR A 209 11.24 -3.77 -13.26
CA THR A 209 10.38 -3.72 -12.09
C THR A 209 10.68 -2.49 -11.24
N LEU A 210 9.65 -1.82 -10.73
CA LEU A 210 9.76 -0.74 -9.76
C LEU A 210 8.93 -1.07 -8.52
N PHE A 211 9.59 -1.11 -7.37
CA PHE A 211 8.97 -1.16 -6.05
C PHE A 211 8.79 0.26 -5.54
N TYR A 212 7.55 0.72 -5.44
CA TYR A 212 7.21 2.00 -4.83
C TYR A 212 6.60 1.78 -3.46
N GLN A 213 7.25 2.28 -2.42
CA GLN A 213 6.78 2.21 -1.04
C GLN A 213 6.37 3.60 -0.55
N LEU A 214 5.24 3.68 0.14
CA LEU A 214 4.80 4.89 0.82
C LEU A 214 4.73 4.62 2.32
N ALA A 215 5.69 5.18 3.06
CA ALA A 215 5.71 5.13 4.51
C ALA A 215 4.56 5.96 5.09
N LEU A 216 3.69 5.30 5.86
CA LEU A 216 2.54 5.93 6.51
C LEU A 216 2.92 6.57 7.85
N SER A 217 3.94 6.02 8.50
CA SER A 217 4.60 6.60 9.67
C SER A 217 6.08 6.27 9.63
N MET A 218 6.87 7.03 10.39
CA MET A 218 8.27 6.79 10.61
C MET A 218 8.51 6.79 12.12
N VAL A 219 9.07 5.69 12.62
CA VAL A 219 9.38 5.47 14.03
C VAL A 219 10.90 5.53 14.16
N CYS A 220 11.37 6.37 15.07
CA CYS A 220 12.79 6.47 15.42
C CYS A 220 12.98 5.99 16.86
N GLY A 221 13.59 4.82 17.02
CA GLY A 221 14.00 4.27 18.30
C GLY A 221 15.39 4.75 18.73
N PRO A 222 15.86 4.33 19.93
CA PRO A 222 17.20 4.66 20.40
C PRO A 222 18.29 4.10 19.47
N GLN A 223 19.17 4.97 18.98
CA GLN A 223 20.27 4.64 18.06
C GLN A 223 21.39 5.69 18.16
N PRO A 224 22.59 5.46 17.58
CA PRO A 224 23.69 6.43 17.58
C PRO A 224 23.29 7.83 17.08
N GLU A 225 23.95 8.88 17.56
CA GLU A 225 23.53 10.28 17.38
C GLU A 225 23.38 10.68 15.90
N ASP A 226 24.30 10.26 15.05
CA ASP A 226 24.28 10.50 13.61
C ASP A 226 23.04 9.89 12.95
N ARG A 227 22.70 8.65 13.33
CA ARG A 227 21.51 7.93 12.86
C ARG A 227 20.22 8.54 13.42
N GLN A 228 20.23 8.94 14.68
CA GLN A 228 19.10 9.61 15.30
C GLN A 228 18.79 10.93 14.57
N ARG A 229 19.84 11.71 14.26
CA ARG A 229 19.71 12.96 13.50
C ARG A 229 19.14 12.72 12.11
N PHE A 230 19.65 11.71 11.40
CA PHE A 230 19.13 11.33 10.09
C PHE A 230 17.65 10.95 10.15
N CYS A 231 17.24 10.13 11.13
CA CYS A 231 15.84 9.72 11.29
C CYS A 231 14.93 10.92 11.61
N ASN A 232 15.37 11.82 12.49
CA ASN A 232 14.64 13.06 12.82
C ASN A 232 14.56 14.03 11.63
N ASP A 233 15.61 14.09 10.81
CA ASP A 233 15.60 14.87 9.57
C ASP A 233 14.56 14.32 8.59
N MET A 234 14.47 13.00 8.42
CA MET A 234 13.45 12.38 7.55
C MET A 234 12.02 12.63 8.07
N LEU A 235 11.82 12.69 9.38
CA LEU A 235 10.53 13.04 10.00
C LEU A 235 10.09 14.48 9.71
N THR A 236 11.03 15.42 9.65
CA THR A 236 10.75 16.87 9.53
C THR A 236 10.92 17.41 8.12
N LYS A 237 11.74 16.74 7.30
CA LYS A 237 12.08 17.08 5.91
C LYS A 237 11.98 15.81 5.05
N PRO A 238 10.75 15.28 4.90
CA PRO A 238 10.52 14.07 4.10
C PRO A 238 11.01 14.30 2.67
N ARG A 239 11.63 13.28 2.10
CA ARG A 239 12.17 13.28 0.74
C ARG A 239 12.11 11.88 0.16
N THR A 240 12.07 11.80 -1.16
CA THR A 240 12.21 10.55 -1.89
C THR A 240 13.57 9.94 -1.65
N ASN A 241 13.60 8.64 -1.46
CA ASN A 241 14.82 7.86 -1.38
C ASN A 241 14.77 6.70 -2.37
N TYR A 242 15.67 6.70 -3.36
CA TYR A 242 15.85 5.55 -4.24
C TYR A 242 16.81 4.56 -3.56
N PHE A 243 16.28 3.48 -3.00
CA PHE A 243 17.08 2.47 -2.29
C PHE A 243 17.68 1.41 -3.23
N PHE A 244 17.05 1.16 -4.39
CA PHE A 244 17.66 0.44 -5.51
C PHE A 244 17.65 1.29 -6.78
N THR A 245 18.83 1.64 -7.26
CA THR A 245 19.01 2.50 -8.45
C THR A 245 19.30 1.71 -9.73
N LYS A 246 19.14 0.39 -9.70
CA LYS A 246 19.28 -0.55 -10.82
C LYS A 246 18.14 -1.55 -10.71
N ASP A 247 17.74 -2.14 -11.83
CA ASP A 247 16.64 -3.12 -11.88
C ASP A 247 16.92 -4.35 -10.97
N PRO A 248 15.98 -4.75 -10.10
CA PRO A 248 14.71 -4.07 -9.78
C PRO A 248 14.90 -2.74 -9.05
N PHE A 249 14.21 -1.70 -9.52
CA PHE A 249 14.28 -0.37 -8.91
C PHE A 249 13.43 -0.28 -7.65
N GLY A 250 13.85 0.57 -6.71
CA GLY A 250 13.18 0.74 -5.42
C GLY A 250 13.12 2.21 -5.00
N VAL A 251 11.93 2.67 -4.64
CA VAL A 251 11.65 4.04 -4.20
C VAL A 251 10.86 4.02 -2.89
N ASP A 252 11.39 4.70 -1.89
CA ASP A 252 10.68 5.05 -0.66
C ASP A 252 10.24 6.51 -0.72
N ASP A 253 8.94 6.70 -0.62
CA ASP A 253 8.31 7.98 -0.34
C ASP A 253 7.64 7.94 1.03
N SER A 254 7.14 9.10 1.43
CA SER A 254 6.51 9.30 2.73
C SER A 254 5.19 10.01 2.55
N LEU A 255 4.19 9.67 3.35
CA LEU A 255 2.84 10.25 3.29
C LEU A 255 2.81 11.80 3.21
N PRO A 256 3.70 12.54 3.92
CA PRO A 256 3.84 13.99 3.75
C PRO A 256 4.13 14.50 2.35
N LEU A 257 4.81 13.71 1.51
CA LEU A 257 5.09 14.08 0.11
C LEU A 257 3.83 14.12 -0.76
N LEU A 258 2.73 13.52 -0.27
CA LEU A 258 1.41 13.55 -0.89
C LEU A 258 0.45 14.51 -0.15
N GLY A 259 0.99 15.42 0.67
CA GLY A 259 0.22 16.48 1.33
C GLY A 259 -0.50 16.05 2.61
N GLN A 260 -0.23 14.85 3.15
CA GLN A 260 -0.83 14.35 4.39
C GLN A 260 0.24 14.09 5.46
N PRO A 261 0.05 14.48 6.73
CA PRO A 261 1.06 14.24 7.76
C PRO A 261 1.28 12.74 7.98
N PHE A 262 2.43 12.35 8.53
CA PHE A 262 2.60 10.99 9.06
C PHE A 262 1.52 10.65 10.09
N LEU A 263 1.19 9.37 10.22
CA LEU A 263 0.36 8.88 11.32
C LEU A 263 1.14 8.91 12.63
N LYS A 264 0.46 9.31 13.72
CA LYS A 264 1.01 9.26 15.08
C LYS A 264 0.72 7.91 15.74
N SER A 265 1.55 7.53 16.71
CA SER A 265 1.27 6.36 17.55
C SER A 265 -0.06 6.52 18.29
N GLY A 266 -0.87 5.46 18.29
CA GLY A 266 -2.21 5.42 18.86
C GLY A 266 -3.32 6.02 17.97
N GLU A 267 -2.97 6.75 16.91
CA GLU A 267 -3.93 7.31 15.96
C GLU A 267 -4.47 6.19 15.06
N ARG A 268 -5.81 6.12 14.92
CA ARG A 268 -6.48 5.38 13.84
C ARG A 268 -6.92 6.39 12.80
N ARG A 269 -6.59 6.15 11.54
CA ARG A 269 -6.93 7.06 10.44
C ARG A 269 -7.24 6.30 9.17
N ASP A 270 -8.29 6.76 8.50
CA ASP A 270 -8.56 6.43 7.11
C ASP A 270 -7.62 7.24 6.20
N VAL A 271 -6.76 6.54 5.48
CA VAL A 271 -5.74 7.07 4.59
C VAL A 271 -6.17 6.75 3.17
N ARG A 272 -6.82 7.73 2.54
CA ARG A 272 -7.10 7.73 1.10
C ARG A 272 -6.19 8.72 0.39
N VAL A 273 -5.34 8.23 -0.50
CA VAL A 273 -4.36 9.05 -1.23
C VAL A 273 -4.34 8.66 -2.70
N ASP A 274 -4.36 9.64 -3.60
CA ASP A 274 -4.07 9.40 -5.01
C ASP A 274 -2.55 9.34 -5.22
N ILE A 275 -2.04 8.16 -5.51
CA ILE A 275 -0.61 7.94 -5.74
C ILE A 275 -0.23 8.17 -7.22
N LEU A 276 -1.20 8.29 -8.14
CA LEU A 276 -0.90 8.36 -9.57
C LEU A 276 -0.03 9.56 -9.96
N PRO A 277 -0.33 10.82 -9.58
CA PRO A 277 0.49 11.97 -9.97
C PRO A 277 1.93 11.82 -9.48
N ARG A 278 2.09 11.18 -8.32
CA ARG A 278 3.39 10.95 -7.72
C ARG A 278 4.20 9.91 -8.47
N LEU A 279 3.59 8.78 -8.82
CA LEU A 279 4.22 7.72 -9.61
C LEU A 279 4.65 8.24 -10.99
N LEU A 280 3.78 9.00 -11.68
CA LEU A 280 4.09 9.60 -12.98
C LEU A 280 5.33 10.51 -12.89
N LYS A 281 5.41 11.34 -11.84
CA LYS A 281 6.56 12.20 -11.60
C LYS A 281 7.84 11.40 -11.33
N LEU A 282 7.78 10.38 -10.47
CA LEU A 282 8.94 9.55 -10.13
C LEU A 282 9.52 8.79 -11.34
N ILE A 283 8.65 8.34 -12.25
CA ILE A 283 9.07 7.68 -13.49
C ILE A 283 9.71 8.69 -14.44
N ALA A 284 9.13 9.87 -14.61
CA ALA A 284 9.70 10.91 -15.47
C ALA A 284 11.08 11.39 -14.96
N GLU A 285 11.25 11.46 -13.64
CA GLU A 285 12.49 11.87 -12.96
C GLU A 285 13.46 10.71 -12.68
N ALA A 286 13.16 9.51 -13.16
CA ALA A 286 13.83 8.28 -12.77
C ALA A 286 15.37 8.30 -13.00
N PRO A 287 16.13 7.51 -12.19
CA PRO A 287 17.57 7.37 -12.36
C PRO A 287 17.95 6.79 -13.72
N ALA A 288 19.24 6.92 -14.06
CA ALA A 288 19.77 6.36 -15.30
C ALA A 288 19.53 4.84 -15.38
N GLY A 289 19.08 4.37 -16.54
CA GLY A 289 18.79 2.96 -16.80
C GLY A 289 17.32 2.57 -16.57
N MET A 290 16.52 3.38 -15.88
CA MET A 290 15.08 3.15 -15.75
C MET A 290 14.31 3.78 -16.93
N ASP A 291 13.33 3.08 -17.50
CA ASP A 291 12.48 3.64 -18.56
C ASP A 291 11.63 4.79 -18.00
N LYS A 292 11.73 5.97 -18.64
CA LYS A 292 11.09 7.20 -18.19
C LYS A 292 9.72 7.45 -18.80
N ARG A 293 9.23 6.54 -19.64
CA ARG A 293 7.94 6.63 -20.34
C ARG A 293 6.83 6.04 -19.48
N PRO A 294 5.96 6.85 -18.85
CA PRO A 294 4.94 6.34 -17.92
C PRO A 294 3.92 5.41 -18.59
N GLU A 295 3.72 5.52 -19.90
CA GLU A 295 2.84 4.65 -20.70
C GLU A 295 3.29 3.17 -20.73
N ASN A 296 4.56 2.90 -20.41
CA ASN A 296 5.08 1.54 -20.35
C ASN A 296 4.92 0.90 -18.97
N TRP A 297 4.61 1.68 -17.93
CA TRP A 297 4.50 1.17 -16.56
C TRP A 297 3.06 0.79 -16.24
N ARG A 298 2.90 -0.41 -15.70
CA ARG A 298 1.60 -1.01 -15.36
C ARG A 298 1.60 -1.45 -13.91
N VAL A 299 0.44 -1.35 -13.26
CA VAL A 299 0.26 -1.84 -11.88
C VAL A 299 0.35 -3.36 -11.86
N GLY A 300 1.48 -3.88 -11.38
CA GLY A 300 1.79 -5.30 -11.34
C GLY A 300 1.50 -5.96 -9.99
N GLY A 301 1.44 -5.20 -8.89
CA GLY A 301 1.10 -5.74 -7.59
C GLY A 301 0.92 -4.72 -6.48
N TYR A 302 0.46 -5.22 -5.33
CA TYR A 302 0.23 -4.44 -4.13
C TYR A 302 0.57 -5.28 -2.89
N TYR A 303 1.18 -4.64 -1.91
CA TYR A 303 1.30 -5.19 -0.56
C TYR A 303 1.31 -4.06 0.45
N ASN A 304 1.01 -4.36 1.70
CA ASN A 304 1.10 -3.40 2.78
C ASN A 304 1.47 -4.12 4.07
N GLY A 305 1.90 -3.36 5.07
CA GLY A 305 2.26 -3.93 6.37
C GLY A 305 3.35 -3.08 6.99
N GLN A 306 4.37 -3.69 7.56
CA GLN A 306 5.37 -2.97 8.34
C GLN A 306 6.76 -3.57 8.20
N HIS A 307 7.75 -2.68 8.34
CA HIS A 307 9.16 -3.05 8.48
C HIS A 307 9.69 -2.50 9.80
N ILE A 308 10.65 -3.21 10.39
CA ILE A 308 11.40 -2.73 11.55
C ILE A 308 12.88 -3.06 11.43
N TRP A 309 13.70 -2.20 12.02
CA TRP A 309 15.11 -2.37 12.26
C TRP A 309 15.38 -2.26 13.76
N GLY A 310 16.17 -3.18 14.30
CA GLY A 310 16.70 -3.08 15.66
C GLY A 310 15.64 -3.07 16.77
N ASP A 311 15.83 -2.20 17.76
CA ASP A 311 15.17 -2.22 19.07
C ASP A 311 13.80 -1.51 19.10
N ILE A 312 12.95 -1.71 18.09
CA ILE A 312 11.58 -1.19 18.09
C ILE A 312 10.55 -2.33 18.12
N THR A 313 9.49 -2.16 18.92
CA THR A 313 8.30 -3.00 18.83
C THR A 313 7.24 -2.22 18.08
N LEU A 314 6.74 -2.81 17.00
CA LEU A 314 5.76 -2.18 16.12
C LEU A 314 4.55 -3.09 15.95
N GLU A 315 3.39 -2.49 16.15
CA GLU A 315 2.09 -3.07 15.89
C GLU A 315 1.33 -2.17 14.91
N SER A 316 0.71 -2.79 13.91
CA SER A 316 -0.20 -2.12 13.00
C SER A 316 -1.49 -2.93 12.85
N GLU A 317 -2.62 -2.24 12.90
CA GLU A 317 -3.94 -2.81 12.63
C GLU A 317 -4.50 -2.16 11.38
N TRP A 318 -4.95 -2.97 10.45
CA TRP A 318 -5.39 -2.58 9.11
C TRP A 318 -6.83 -3.03 8.91
N THR A 319 -7.61 -2.19 8.25
CA THR A 319 -8.95 -2.49 7.78
C THR A 319 -9.11 -1.91 6.39
N SER A 320 -9.74 -2.65 5.47
CA SER A 320 -10.06 -2.15 4.13
C SER A 320 -8.87 -1.72 3.28
N ALA A 321 -7.73 -2.43 3.33
CA ALA A 321 -6.59 -2.13 2.45
C ALA A 321 -6.97 -2.37 0.97
N ARG A 322 -7.08 -1.29 0.18
CA ARG A 322 -7.56 -1.29 -1.20
C ARG A 322 -6.62 -0.50 -2.11
N LEU A 323 -6.54 -0.95 -3.36
CA LEU A 323 -5.97 -0.20 -4.46
C LEU A 323 -7.07 -0.01 -5.52
N ILE A 324 -7.45 1.23 -5.77
CA ILE A 324 -8.61 1.58 -6.59
C ILE A 324 -8.11 2.36 -7.81
N ALA A 325 -8.32 1.81 -9.00
CA ALA A 325 -8.07 2.51 -10.25
C ALA A 325 -9.33 3.23 -10.71
N SER A 326 -9.18 4.46 -11.19
CA SER A 326 -10.21 5.17 -11.94
C SER A 326 -9.71 5.31 -13.39
N PRO A 327 -10.10 4.41 -14.31
CA PRO A 327 -9.67 4.48 -15.70
C PRO A 327 -10.26 5.72 -16.38
N LYS A 328 -9.51 6.31 -17.31
CA LYS A 328 -10.05 7.32 -18.21
C LYS A 328 -11.29 6.77 -18.91
N ALA A 329 -12.31 7.61 -19.06
CA ALA A 329 -13.46 7.25 -19.87
C ALA A 329 -12.96 6.81 -21.26
N GLU A 330 -13.40 5.64 -21.74
CA GLU A 330 -13.19 5.28 -23.13
C GLU A 330 -13.80 6.42 -23.95
N SER A 331 -12.95 7.22 -24.58
CA SER A 331 -13.42 8.22 -25.54
C SER A 331 -14.13 7.42 -26.62
N GLY A 332 -15.46 7.42 -26.59
CA GLY A 332 -16.28 6.73 -27.56
C GLY A 332 -15.75 7.06 -28.95
N GLY A 333 -15.16 6.06 -29.59
CA GLY A 333 -14.72 6.18 -30.97
C GLY A 333 -15.95 6.41 -31.85
N PRO A 334 -15.87 7.29 -32.86
CA PRO A 334 -16.97 7.56 -33.79
C PRO A 334 -17.45 6.32 -34.56
#